data_AF-A0A6C0IRL9-F1
#
_entry.id   AF-A0A6C0IRL9-F1
#
_cell.length_a   1.000
_cell.length_b   1.000
_cell.length_c   1.000
_cell.angle_alpha   90.00
_cell.angle_beta   90.00
_cell.angle_gamma   90.00
#
_symmetry.space_group_name_H-M   'P 1'
#
loop_
_entity.id
_entity.type
_entity.pdbx_description
1 polymer ?
#
loop_
_entity_poly.entity_id
_entity_poly.type
_entity_poly.pdbx_seq_one_letter_code
_entity_poly.pdbx_strand_id
1 'polypeptide(L)'
;MAVDGDTKERMKILFIFLLQSYKVAMGSMLVLFVPQLCGEGVCSITDNLEKEDALHRGALVVNFISTASFATCYLIELKRENWCVEYLDIDDNFGDNNLPLVLKSEPDIERSLHKINNQYYYSAQVTAGMYILNLIVSTISIYMHSAGSPTVTAYASFVILILMKLYNAVYISRDSRANNMALSAYMTELQSFNVIDKDHRKRDAWVEENGERGRRDATAHSGMLEGVSLDEIELSEGSERKMVQPIIADLNLV
;
A
#
# COMPACT_ATOMS: atom_id res chain seq x y z
N MET A 1 5.96 4.82 -31.95
CA MET A 1 5.95 5.16 -30.51
C MET A 1 6.50 3.97 -29.77
N ALA A 2 7.76 4.05 -29.32
CA ALA A 2 8.34 3.02 -28.46
C ALA A 2 7.59 3.11 -27.13
N VAL A 3 6.87 2.05 -26.76
CA VAL A 3 6.37 1.90 -25.40
C VAL A 3 7.62 1.61 -24.57
N ASP A 4 8.14 2.65 -23.95
CA ASP A 4 9.32 2.62 -23.11
C ASP A 4 9.06 1.68 -21.92
N GLY A 5 10.10 0.96 -21.46
CA GLY A 5 9.97 -0.06 -20.41
C GLY A 5 9.24 0.44 -19.16
N ASP A 6 9.41 1.74 -18.84
CA ASP A 6 8.77 2.44 -17.74
C ASP A 6 7.23 2.46 -17.83
N THR A 7 6.65 2.56 -19.04
CA THR A 7 5.18 2.52 -19.21
C THR A 7 4.61 1.13 -18.89
N LYS A 8 5.37 0.07 -19.19
CA LYS A 8 4.96 -1.32 -18.93
C LYS A 8 5.02 -1.66 -17.45
N GLU A 9 6.03 -1.16 -16.74
CA GLU A 9 6.19 -1.35 -15.30
C GLU A 9 5.12 -0.59 -14.51
N ARG A 10 4.86 0.68 -14.86
CA ARG A 10 3.77 1.47 -14.27
C ARG A 10 2.40 0.83 -14.50
N MET A 11 2.15 0.27 -15.69
CA MET A 11 0.90 -0.44 -15.98
C MET A 11 0.75 -1.71 -15.13
N LYS A 12 1.84 -2.46 -14.90
CA LYS A 12 1.84 -3.65 -14.02
C LYS A 12 1.52 -3.27 -12.57
N ILE A 13 2.15 -2.21 -12.06
CA ILE A 13 1.95 -1.69 -10.69
C ILE A 13 0.49 -1.23 -10.51
N LEU A 14 -0.06 -0.49 -11.48
CA LEU A 14 -1.46 -0.08 -11.50
C LEU A 14 -2.42 -1.28 -11.55
N PHE A 15 -2.11 -2.30 -12.36
CA PHE A 15 -2.95 -3.48 -12.44
C PHE A 15 -2.96 -4.28 -11.13
N ILE A 16 -1.79 -4.45 -10.50
CA ILE A 16 -1.68 -5.06 -9.17
C ILE A 16 -2.48 -4.26 -8.14
N PHE A 17 -2.46 -2.91 -8.23
CA PHE A 17 -3.24 -2.02 -7.36
C PHE A 17 -4.73 -2.33 -7.44
N LEU A 18 -5.25 -2.30 -8.67
CA LEU A 18 -6.66 -2.49 -8.95
C LEU A 18 -7.10 -3.87 -8.49
N LEU A 19 -6.31 -4.91 -8.74
CA LEU A 19 -6.61 -6.26 -8.26
C LEU A 19 -6.63 -6.37 -6.73
N GLN A 20 -5.70 -5.72 -6.02
CA GLN A 20 -5.73 -5.71 -4.55
C GLN A 20 -6.96 -4.95 -4.03
N SER A 21 -7.27 -3.79 -4.61
CA SER A 21 -8.43 -2.97 -4.22
C SER A 21 -9.76 -3.70 -4.48
N TYR A 22 -9.87 -4.44 -5.60
CA TYR A 22 -11.02 -5.27 -5.93
C TYR A 22 -11.25 -6.36 -4.87
N LYS A 23 -10.20 -7.09 -4.48
CA LYS A 23 -10.28 -8.10 -3.41
C LYS A 23 -10.80 -7.50 -2.11
N VAL A 24 -10.33 -6.29 -1.78
CA VAL A 24 -10.74 -5.59 -0.56
C VAL A 24 -12.18 -5.10 -0.62
N ALA A 25 -12.62 -4.58 -1.76
CA ALA A 25 -14.02 -4.19 -1.96
C ALA A 25 -14.95 -5.41 -1.81
N MET A 26 -14.65 -6.51 -2.50
CA MET A 26 -15.46 -7.73 -2.44
C MET A 26 -15.51 -8.33 -1.03
N GLY A 27 -14.38 -8.32 -0.29
CA GLY A 27 -14.33 -8.91 1.04
C GLY A 27 -14.76 -8.00 2.19
N SER A 28 -14.92 -6.70 1.96
CA SER A 28 -15.52 -5.78 2.95
C SER A 28 -17.03 -5.64 2.77
N MET A 29 -17.54 -5.79 1.55
CA MET A 29 -18.97 -5.82 1.25
C MET A 29 -19.55 -7.24 1.29
N LEU A 30 -19.34 -7.93 2.41
CA LEU A 30 -19.75 -9.31 2.64
C LEU A 30 -21.24 -9.53 2.37
N VAL A 31 -22.11 -8.65 2.85
CA VAL A 31 -23.57 -8.81 2.71
C VAL A 31 -24.02 -8.63 1.27
N LEU A 32 -23.28 -7.88 0.46
CA LEU A 32 -23.61 -7.62 -0.94
C LEU A 32 -23.15 -8.77 -1.85
N PHE A 33 -21.93 -9.26 -1.66
CA PHE A 33 -21.29 -10.21 -2.58
C PHE A 33 -21.34 -11.68 -2.13
N VAL A 34 -21.60 -11.96 -0.86
CA VAL A 34 -21.78 -13.34 -0.41
C VAL A 34 -23.17 -13.81 -0.87
N PRO A 35 -23.28 -14.98 -1.54
CA PRO A 35 -24.55 -15.53 -1.97
C PRO A 35 -25.50 -15.71 -0.78
N GLN A 36 -26.71 -15.19 -0.90
CA GLN A 36 -27.79 -15.33 0.08
C GLN A 36 -29.02 -15.95 -0.57
N LEU A 37 -29.90 -16.51 0.24
CA LEU A 37 -31.16 -17.11 -0.20
C LEU A 37 -32.26 -16.05 -0.29
N CYS A 38 -32.93 -16.01 -1.44
CA CYS A 38 -34.11 -15.18 -1.72
C CYS A 38 -35.25 -16.10 -2.20
N GLY A 39 -36.18 -16.43 -1.29
CA GLY A 39 -37.31 -17.32 -1.60
C GLY A 39 -36.84 -18.70 -2.07
N GLU A 40 -37.03 -19.00 -3.35
CA GLU A 40 -36.65 -20.28 -3.96
C GLU A 40 -35.28 -20.27 -4.66
N GLY A 41 -34.59 -19.12 -4.72
CA GLY A 41 -33.34 -18.95 -5.46
C GLY A 41 -32.23 -18.24 -4.69
N VAL A 42 -31.08 -18.05 -5.34
CA VAL A 42 -29.98 -17.23 -4.84
C VAL A 42 -30.26 -15.77 -5.22
N CYS A 43 -30.11 -14.86 -4.26
CA CYS A 43 -30.26 -13.42 -4.49
C CYS A 43 -29.24 -12.91 -5.52
N SER A 44 -29.68 -12.04 -6.44
CA SER A 44 -28.77 -11.22 -7.22
C SER A 44 -28.16 -10.10 -6.37
N ILE A 45 -27.14 -9.41 -6.89
CA ILE A 45 -26.51 -8.27 -6.20
C ILE A 45 -27.53 -7.14 -5.96
N THR A 46 -28.44 -6.90 -6.92
CA THR A 46 -29.51 -5.92 -6.79
C THR A 46 -30.52 -6.32 -5.72
N ASP A 47 -30.85 -7.61 -5.62
CA ASP A 47 -31.75 -8.11 -4.57
C ASP A 47 -31.14 -7.95 -3.18
N ASN A 48 -29.83 -8.16 -3.04
CA ASN A 48 -29.12 -7.89 -1.78
C ASN A 48 -29.10 -6.38 -1.48
N LEU A 49 -28.99 -5.51 -2.48
CA LEU A 49 -28.94 -4.07 -2.25
C LEU A 49 -30.29 -3.48 -1.79
N GLU A 50 -31.39 -3.98 -2.35
CA GLU A 50 -32.75 -3.46 -2.11
C GLU A 50 -33.51 -4.19 -0.99
N LYS A 51 -32.86 -5.12 -0.30
CA LYS A 51 -33.48 -5.92 0.75
C LYS A 51 -33.95 -5.06 1.93
N GLU A 52 -35.26 -5.11 2.22
CA GLU A 52 -35.89 -4.25 3.26
C GLU A 52 -35.63 -4.67 4.71
N ASP A 53 -34.95 -5.81 4.94
CA ASP A 53 -34.64 -6.27 6.29
C ASP A 53 -33.75 -5.27 7.05
N ALA A 54 -34.18 -4.87 8.25
CA ALA A 54 -33.53 -3.82 9.02
C ALA A 54 -32.10 -4.20 9.44
N LEU A 55 -31.88 -5.48 9.77
CA LEU A 55 -30.57 -6.01 10.12
C LEU A 55 -29.65 -6.00 8.88
N HIS A 56 -30.15 -6.49 7.74
CA HIS A 56 -29.43 -6.49 6.48
C HIS A 56 -29.04 -5.09 6.01
N ARG A 57 -29.98 -4.13 6.07
CA ARG A 57 -29.72 -2.73 5.70
C ARG A 57 -28.68 -2.09 6.63
N GLY A 58 -28.76 -2.37 7.93
CA GLY A 58 -27.75 -1.94 8.90
C GLY A 58 -26.38 -2.53 8.58
N ALA A 59 -26.31 -3.82 8.28
CA ALA A 59 -25.08 -4.50 7.89
C ALA A 59 -24.47 -3.91 6.61
N LEU A 60 -25.30 -3.62 5.60
CA LEU A 60 -24.88 -2.98 4.36
C LEU A 60 -24.26 -1.60 4.60
N VAL A 61 -24.82 -0.78 5.49
CA VAL A 61 -24.20 0.50 5.88
C VAL A 61 -22.84 0.29 6.52
N VAL A 62 -22.70 -0.68 7.44
CA VAL A 62 -21.41 -1.00 8.05
C VAL A 62 -20.41 -1.52 7.02
N ASN A 63 -20.85 -2.28 6.02
CA ASN A 63 -20.03 -2.73 4.88
C ASN A 63 -19.45 -1.52 4.13
N PHE A 64 -20.29 -0.55 3.73
CA PHE A 64 -19.82 0.66 3.04
C PHE A 64 -18.84 1.48 3.89
N ILE A 65 -19.12 1.65 5.19
CA ILE A 65 -18.21 2.34 6.10
C ILE A 65 -16.88 1.59 6.20
N SER A 66 -16.91 0.25 6.29
CA SER A 66 -15.70 -0.57 6.32
C SER A 66 -14.90 -0.43 5.02
N THR A 67 -15.54 -0.49 3.86
CA THR A 67 -14.85 -0.27 2.57
C THR A 67 -14.23 1.12 2.49
N ALA A 68 -14.94 2.17 2.95
CA ALA A 68 -14.39 3.53 3.00
C ALA A 68 -13.18 3.64 3.95
N SER A 69 -13.19 2.91 5.07
CA SER A 69 -12.04 2.85 5.99
C SER A 69 -10.83 2.16 5.35
N PHE A 70 -11.04 1.09 4.58
CA PHE A 70 -9.99 0.48 3.77
C PHE A 70 -9.46 1.43 2.71
N ALA A 71 -10.33 2.12 1.97
CA ALA A 71 -9.92 3.09 0.96
C ALA A 71 -9.07 4.22 1.57
N THR A 72 -9.46 4.74 2.72
CA THR A 72 -8.70 5.76 3.46
C THR A 72 -7.32 5.23 3.87
N CYS A 73 -7.27 4.00 4.40
CA CYS A 73 -6.01 3.37 4.77
C CYS A 73 -5.08 3.16 3.56
N TYR A 74 -5.64 2.77 2.41
CA TYR A 74 -4.89 2.66 1.15
C TYR A 74 -4.33 4.01 0.67
N LEU A 75 -5.10 5.09 0.78
CA LEU A 75 -4.61 6.44 0.42
C LEU A 75 -3.44 6.88 1.31
N ILE A 76 -3.51 6.59 2.62
CA ILE A 76 -2.42 6.86 3.56
C ILE A 76 -1.20 5.98 3.25
N GLU A 77 -1.42 4.71 2.91
CA GLU A 77 -0.37 3.78 2.47
C GLU A 77 0.35 4.32 1.22
N LEU A 78 -0.40 4.73 0.19
CA LEU A 78 0.17 5.32 -1.04
C LEU A 78 0.94 6.61 -0.77
N LYS A 79 0.42 7.48 0.10
CA LYS A 79 1.12 8.72 0.49
C LYS A 79 2.43 8.41 1.22
N ARG A 80 2.46 7.36 2.06
CA ARG A 80 3.69 6.90 2.73
C ARG A 80 4.70 6.38 1.71
N GLU A 81 4.28 5.51 0.80
CA GLU A 81 5.17 4.96 -0.23
C GLU A 81 5.78 6.07 -1.10
N ASN A 82 4.98 7.01 -1.58
CA ASN A 82 5.47 8.11 -2.41
C ASN A 82 6.52 8.96 -1.67
N TRP A 83 6.32 9.19 -0.36
CA TRP A 83 7.30 9.89 0.46
C TRP A 83 8.58 9.05 0.66
N CYS A 84 8.45 7.74 0.92
CA CYS A 84 9.64 6.89 1.06
C CYS A 84 10.47 6.85 -0.23
N VAL A 85 9.84 6.76 -1.40
CA VAL A 85 10.53 6.76 -2.70
C VAL A 85 11.20 8.10 -3.01
N GLU A 86 10.65 9.22 -2.57
CA GLU A 86 11.22 10.55 -2.83
C GLU A 86 12.41 10.88 -1.91
N TYR A 87 12.45 10.33 -0.69
CA TYR A 87 13.43 10.70 0.34
C TYR A 87 14.46 9.59 0.63
N LEU A 88 14.15 8.34 0.30
CA LEU A 88 14.94 7.17 0.64
C LEU A 88 15.21 6.31 -0.60
N ASP A 89 16.33 5.59 -0.57
CA ASP A 89 16.79 4.69 -1.63
C ASP A 89 17.08 3.29 -1.07
N ILE A 90 17.09 2.29 -1.96
CA ILE A 90 17.40 0.89 -1.65
C ILE A 90 18.80 0.58 -2.21
N ASP A 91 19.76 0.32 -1.33
CA ASP A 91 21.14 0.00 -1.68
C ASP A 91 21.53 -1.41 -1.17
N ASP A 92 21.73 -2.36 -2.08
CA ASP A 92 22.05 -3.76 -1.73
C ASP A 92 23.34 -3.93 -0.89
N ASN A 93 24.18 -2.89 -0.79
CA ASN A 93 25.41 -2.92 0.02
C ASN A 93 25.15 -2.72 1.52
N PHE A 94 23.95 -2.29 1.91
CA PHE A 94 23.60 -2.01 3.31
C PHE A 94 22.44 -2.89 3.78
N GLY A 95 22.52 -3.40 5.02
CA GLY A 95 21.42 -4.16 5.62
C GLY A 95 20.23 -3.26 6.01
N ASP A 96 19.04 -3.84 6.11
CA ASP A 96 17.79 -3.13 6.43
C ASP A 96 17.85 -2.29 7.72
N ASN A 97 18.62 -2.76 8.71
CA ASN A 97 18.83 -2.07 9.99
C ASN A 97 19.74 -0.83 9.89
N ASN A 98 20.21 -0.49 8.69
CA ASN A 98 21.02 0.71 8.47
C ASN A 98 20.18 1.99 8.47
N LEU A 99 18.89 1.92 8.11
CA LEU A 99 18.05 3.10 8.01
C LEU A 99 17.99 3.90 9.33
N PRO A 100 17.75 3.29 10.51
CA PRO A 100 17.75 4.02 11.78
C PRO A 100 19.12 4.64 12.15
N LEU A 101 20.23 4.10 11.63
CA LEU A 101 21.56 4.67 11.85
C LEU A 101 21.76 5.93 11.02
N VAL A 102 21.33 5.90 9.75
CA VAL A 102 21.42 7.04 8.83
C VAL A 102 20.41 8.14 9.20
N LEU A 103 19.25 7.78 9.75
CA LEU A 103 18.27 8.76 10.22
C LEU A 103 18.77 9.59 11.41
N LYS A 104 19.66 9.06 12.25
CA LYS A 104 20.24 9.82 13.37
C LYS A 104 21.09 11.01 12.92
N SER A 105 21.68 10.94 11.72
CA SER A 105 22.41 12.08 11.15
C SER A 105 21.48 13.15 10.57
N GLU A 106 20.20 12.84 10.31
CA GLU A 106 19.24 13.70 9.61
C GLU A 106 17.90 13.81 10.37
N PRO A 107 17.84 14.61 11.45
CA PRO A 107 16.70 14.65 12.36
C PRO A 107 15.40 15.17 11.73
N ASP A 108 15.49 15.96 10.65
CA ASP A 108 14.31 16.49 9.94
C ASP A 108 13.58 15.40 9.13
N ILE A 109 14.35 14.49 8.50
CA ILE A 109 13.83 13.34 7.76
C ILE A 109 13.26 12.32 8.74
N GLU A 110 13.95 12.08 9.87
CA GLU A 110 13.49 11.18 10.94
C GLU A 110 12.12 11.62 11.51
N ARG A 111 11.95 12.90 11.84
CA ARG A 111 10.66 13.43 12.34
C ARG A 111 9.54 13.27 11.32
N SER A 112 9.84 13.49 10.04
CA SER A 112 8.87 13.38 8.95
C SER A 112 8.42 11.94 8.76
N LEU A 113 9.36 10.99 8.72
CA LEU A 113 9.09 9.56 8.65
C LEU A 113 8.26 9.10 9.86
N HIS A 114 8.64 9.50 11.08
CA HIS A 114 7.88 9.19 12.29
C HIS A 114 6.43 9.65 12.20
N LYS A 115 6.17 10.86 11.71
CA LYS A 115 4.81 11.40 11.58
C LYS A 115 3.98 10.58 10.61
N ILE A 116 4.56 10.19 9.47
CA ILE A 116 3.88 9.41 8.43
C ILE A 116 3.63 7.97 8.91
N ASN A 117 4.62 7.32 9.54
CA ASN A 117 4.48 5.98 10.12
C ASN A 117 3.42 5.95 11.22
N ASN A 118 3.36 6.99 12.05
CA ASN A 118 2.34 7.10 13.10
C ASN A 118 0.93 7.27 12.50
N GLN A 119 0.77 8.06 11.44
CA GLN A 119 -0.51 8.18 10.72
C GLN A 119 -0.95 6.84 10.12
N TYR A 120 -0.04 6.11 9.48
CA TYR A 120 -0.33 4.79 8.92
C TYR A 120 -0.73 3.78 10.01
N TYR A 121 -0.04 3.78 11.15
CA TYR A 121 -0.38 2.94 12.31
C TYR A 121 -1.80 3.17 12.81
N TYR A 122 -2.19 4.41 13.09
CA TYR A 122 -3.55 4.69 13.58
C TYR A 122 -4.59 4.33 12.53
N SER A 123 -4.35 4.63 11.26
CA SER A 123 -5.24 4.24 10.17
C SER A 123 -5.43 2.72 10.11
N ALA A 124 -4.34 1.94 10.17
CA ALA A 124 -4.39 0.48 10.12
C ALA A 124 -5.16 -0.10 11.32
N GLN A 125 -4.96 0.43 12.55
CA GLN A 125 -5.71 -0.03 13.73
C GLN A 125 -7.21 0.33 13.63
N VAL A 126 -7.54 1.53 13.16
CA VAL A 126 -8.95 1.93 12.97
C VAL A 126 -9.64 1.04 11.93
N THR A 127 -9.01 0.82 10.78
CA THR A 127 -9.54 -0.09 9.74
C THR A 127 -9.71 -1.51 10.26
N ALA A 128 -8.78 -2.00 11.08
CA ALA A 128 -8.92 -3.31 11.72
C ALA A 128 -10.15 -3.38 12.64
N GLY A 129 -10.34 -2.38 13.50
CA GLY A 129 -11.50 -2.31 14.38
C GLY A 129 -12.82 -2.22 13.60
N MET A 130 -12.86 -1.38 12.56
CA MET A 130 -14.04 -1.23 11.71
C MET A 130 -14.38 -2.52 10.95
N TYR A 131 -13.36 -3.24 10.46
CA TYR A 131 -13.57 -4.52 9.79
C TYR A 131 -14.05 -5.62 10.75
N ILE A 132 -13.58 -5.64 12.00
CA ILE A 132 -14.10 -6.58 13.02
C ILE A 132 -15.59 -6.33 13.27
N LEU A 133 -15.99 -5.07 13.44
CA LEU A 133 -17.40 -4.71 13.59
C LEU A 133 -18.21 -5.14 12.36
N ASN A 134 -17.66 -4.88 11.17
CA ASN A 134 -18.26 -5.29 9.90
C ASN A 134 -18.47 -6.79 9.80
N LEU A 135 -17.47 -7.57 10.22
CA LEU A 135 -17.51 -9.02 10.22
C LEU A 135 -18.60 -9.55 11.14
N ILE A 136 -18.71 -9.01 12.36
CA ILE A 136 -19.74 -9.42 13.33
C ILE A 136 -21.14 -9.16 12.77
N VAL A 137 -21.42 -7.93 12.33
CA VAL A 137 -22.76 -7.55 11.85
C VAL A 137 -23.12 -8.31 10.58
N SER A 138 -22.16 -8.47 9.66
CA SER A 138 -22.36 -9.25 8.42
C SER A 138 -22.60 -10.73 8.70
N THR A 139 -21.86 -11.33 9.64
CA THR A 139 -22.05 -12.74 10.01
C THR A 139 -23.47 -12.99 10.48
N ILE A 140 -24.00 -12.14 11.37
CA ILE A 140 -25.36 -12.28 11.90
C ILE A 140 -26.37 -12.13 10.75
N SER A 141 -26.20 -11.13 9.87
CA SER A 141 -27.11 -10.93 8.73
C SER A 141 -27.10 -12.09 7.73
N ILE A 142 -25.93 -12.64 7.43
CA ILE A 142 -25.76 -13.72 6.43
C ILE A 142 -26.26 -15.06 7.00
N TYR A 143 -26.04 -15.33 8.29
CA TYR A 143 -26.47 -16.57 8.93
C TYR A 143 -27.99 -16.78 8.83
N MET A 144 -28.77 -15.70 8.96
CA MET A 144 -30.24 -15.74 8.87
C MET A 144 -30.77 -16.10 7.47
N HIS A 145 -29.96 -15.88 6.41
CA HIS A 145 -30.38 -16.04 5.01
C HIS A 145 -29.37 -16.83 4.18
N SER A 146 -28.66 -17.79 4.79
CA SER A 146 -27.62 -18.53 4.07
C SER A 146 -28.22 -19.46 2.99
N ALA A 147 -27.58 -19.50 1.81
CA ALA A 147 -27.92 -20.41 0.71
C ALA A 147 -27.18 -21.76 0.81
N GLY A 148 -26.76 -22.15 2.02
CA GLY A 148 -26.01 -23.38 2.29
C GLY A 148 -24.52 -23.28 1.95
N SER A 149 -23.99 -24.31 1.28
CA SER A 149 -22.54 -24.45 1.02
C SER A 149 -21.90 -23.29 0.24
N PRO A 150 -22.52 -22.73 -0.83
CA PRO A 150 -21.93 -21.63 -1.58
C PRO A 150 -21.72 -20.35 -0.75
N THR A 151 -22.61 -20.09 0.21
CA THR A 151 -22.50 -18.95 1.13
C THR A 151 -21.27 -19.12 2.02
N VAL A 152 -21.10 -20.29 2.63
CA VAL A 152 -20.03 -20.56 3.60
C VAL A 152 -18.66 -20.49 2.94
N THR A 153 -18.51 -21.11 1.77
CA THR A 153 -17.23 -21.13 1.05
C THR A 153 -16.84 -19.73 0.57
N ALA A 154 -17.77 -18.99 -0.06
CA ALA A 154 -17.52 -17.62 -0.51
C ALA A 154 -17.19 -16.69 0.66
N TYR A 155 -17.97 -16.76 1.75
CA TYR A 155 -17.74 -15.98 2.97
C TYR A 155 -16.35 -16.25 3.55
N ALA A 156 -15.98 -17.52 3.73
CA ALA A 156 -14.67 -17.89 4.27
C ALA A 156 -13.52 -17.39 3.39
N SER A 157 -13.61 -17.56 2.07
CA SER A 157 -12.59 -17.09 1.12
C SER A 157 -12.42 -15.57 1.19
N PHE A 158 -13.50 -14.82 1.16
CA PHE A 158 -13.46 -13.36 1.25
C PHE A 158 -12.88 -12.88 2.58
N VAL A 159 -13.31 -13.47 3.70
CA VAL A 159 -12.78 -13.12 5.03
C VAL A 159 -11.28 -13.37 5.11
N ILE A 160 -10.80 -14.53 4.66
CA ILE A 160 -9.37 -14.87 4.70
C ILE A 160 -8.54 -13.86 3.90
N LEU A 161 -8.99 -13.49 2.70
CA LEU A 161 -8.28 -12.52 1.84
C LEU A 161 -8.12 -11.16 2.54
N ILE A 162 -9.17 -10.67 3.22
CA ILE A 162 -9.08 -9.41 3.97
C ILE A 162 -8.19 -9.56 5.20
N LEU A 163 -8.34 -10.65 5.95
CA LEU A 163 -7.54 -10.88 7.16
C LEU A 163 -6.04 -10.94 6.83
N MET A 164 -5.64 -11.54 5.71
CA MET A 164 -4.25 -11.52 5.24
C MET A 164 -3.75 -10.09 4.96
N LYS A 165 -4.52 -9.29 4.19
CA LYS A 165 -4.13 -7.89 3.92
C LYS A 165 -4.06 -7.07 5.20
N LEU A 166 -5.02 -7.25 6.10
CA LEU A 166 -5.10 -6.55 7.38
C LEU A 166 -3.96 -6.94 8.32
N TYR A 167 -3.62 -8.23 8.38
CA TYR A 167 -2.48 -8.73 9.16
C TYR A 167 -1.19 -8.08 8.68
N ASN A 168 -0.94 -8.07 7.37
CA ASN A 168 0.25 -7.44 6.80
C ASN A 168 0.30 -5.93 7.11
N ALA A 169 -0.81 -5.21 6.93
CA ALA A 169 -0.87 -3.77 7.22
C ALA A 169 -0.63 -3.46 8.71
N VAL A 170 -1.20 -4.25 9.62
CA VAL A 170 -1.01 -4.09 11.07
C VAL A 170 0.41 -4.46 11.49
N TYR A 171 0.98 -5.52 10.91
CA TYR A 171 2.36 -5.94 11.18
C TYR A 171 3.35 -4.86 10.72
N ILE A 172 3.28 -4.45 9.45
CA ILE A 172 4.16 -3.42 8.88
C ILE A 172 4.03 -2.11 9.67
N SER A 173 2.82 -1.64 9.94
CA SER A 173 2.63 -0.38 10.66
C SER A 173 3.12 -0.41 12.11
N ARG A 174 3.07 -1.56 12.79
CA ARG A 174 3.64 -1.74 14.13
C ARG A 174 5.15 -1.74 14.09
N ASP A 175 5.72 -2.51 13.18
CA ASP A 175 7.17 -2.66 13.04
C ASP A 175 7.84 -1.36 12.59
N SER A 176 7.31 -0.69 11.57
CA SER A 176 7.78 0.62 11.10
C SER A 176 7.70 1.72 12.16
N ARG A 177 6.76 1.62 13.10
CA ARG A 177 6.66 2.56 14.24
C ARG A 177 7.64 2.24 15.36
N ALA A 178 7.90 0.96 15.64
CA ALA A 178 8.75 0.54 16.75
C ALA A 178 10.24 0.68 16.41
N ASN A 179 10.61 0.37 15.16
CA ASN A 179 12.00 0.24 14.74
C ASN A 179 12.47 1.37 13.80
N ASN A 180 11.64 2.39 13.53
CA ASN A 180 11.92 3.45 12.56
C ASN A 180 12.30 2.93 11.16
N MET A 181 11.75 1.77 10.80
CA MET A 181 11.94 1.18 9.48
C MET A 181 10.94 1.75 8.49
N ALA A 182 11.37 1.89 7.23
CA ALA A 182 10.52 2.19 6.10
C ALA A 182 10.41 0.92 5.26
N LEU A 183 9.45 0.07 5.59
CA LEU A 183 9.13 -1.12 4.81
C LEU A 183 8.14 -0.74 3.71
N SER A 184 8.40 -1.14 2.46
CA SER A 184 7.40 -1.01 1.41
C SER A 184 6.25 -1.99 1.66
N ALA A 185 5.03 -1.48 1.61
CA ALA A 185 3.79 -2.27 1.70
C ALA A 185 3.24 -2.63 0.31
N TYR A 186 3.90 -2.17 -0.76
CA TYR A 186 3.37 -2.17 -2.12
C TYR A 186 4.18 -2.99 -3.11
N MET A 187 5.50 -3.03 -2.93
CA MET A 187 6.40 -3.85 -3.73
C MET A 187 6.06 -5.34 -3.51
N THR A 188 6.00 -6.12 -4.60
CA THR A 188 5.77 -7.58 -4.56
C THR A 188 6.81 -8.34 -3.74
N GLU A 189 7.95 -7.70 -3.46
CA GLU A 189 8.92 -8.09 -2.45
C GLU A 189 8.94 -7.01 -1.36
N LEU A 190 8.93 -7.43 -0.09
CA LEU A 190 9.13 -6.54 1.05
C LEU A 190 10.57 -6.02 1.01
N GLN A 191 10.81 -4.94 0.28
CA GLN A 191 12.10 -4.25 0.32
C GLN A 191 12.06 -3.14 1.35
N SER A 192 13.10 -3.08 2.19
CA SER A 192 13.29 -2.02 3.17
C SER A 192 14.13 -0.91 2.55
N PHE A 193 13.68 0.33 2.66
CA PHE A 193 14.55 1.46 2.37
C PHE A 193 15.66 1.50 3.42
N ASN A 194 16.91 1.71 3.00
CA ASN A 194 18.09 1.53 3.87
C ASN A 194 19.09 2.69 3.81
N VAL A 195 18.98 3.59 2.82
CA VAL A 195 19.82 4.78 2.68
C VAL A 195 18.95 6.00 2.34
N ILE A 196 19.41 7.22 2.70
CA ILE A 196 18.78 8.47 2.27
C ILE A 196 19.12 8.74 0.79
N ASP A 197 18.19 9.27 0.02
CA ASP A 197 18.44 9.63 -1.39
C ASP A 197 19.62 10.62 -1.51
N LYS A 198 20.49 10.38 -2.50
CA LYS A 198 21.66 11.22 -2.78
C LYS A 198 21.27 12.65 -3.15
N ASP A 199 20.13 12.86 -3.80
CA ASP A 199 19.68 14.18 -4.22
C ASP A 199 19.20 15.04 -3.06
N HIS A 200 18.68 14.39 -2.01
CA HIS A 200 18.32 15.07 -0.76
C HIS A 200 19.56 15.48 0.04
N ARG A 201 20.58 14.62 0.12
CA ARG A 201 21.88 14.96 0.75
C ARG A 201 22.59 16.13 0.05
N LYS A 202 22.57 16.17 -1.29
CA LYS A 202 23.15 17.28 -2.06
C LYS A 202 22.40 18.59 -1.84
N ARG A 203 21.08 18.54 -1.73
CA ARG A 203 20.25 19.72 -1.45
C ARG A 203 20.58 20.31 -0.08
N ASP A 204 20.73 19.48 0.95
CA ASP A 204 21.04 19.96 2.29
C ASP A 204 22.48 20.50 2.39
N ALA A 205 23.45 19.85 1.75
CA ALA A 205 24.81 20.39 1.60
C ALA A 205 24.83 21.74 0.85
N TRP A 206 24.02 21.87 -0.21
CA TRP A 206 23.90 23.13 -0.96
C TRP A 206 23.20 24.23 -0.14
N VAL A 207 22.19 23.89 0.68
CA VAL A 207 21.52 24.84 1.58
C VAL A 207 22.44 25.26 2.73
N GLU A 208 23.27 24.36 3.26
CA GLU A 208 24.30 24.70 4.25
C GLU A 208 25.34 25.66 3.67
N GLU A 209 25.78 25.44 2.42
CA GLU A 209 26.73 26.33 1.73
C GLU A 209 26.12 27.71 1.41
N ASN A 210 24.83 27.76 1.05
CA ASN A 210 24.19 28.97 0.51
C ASN A 210 23.20 29.68 1.46
N GLY A 211 23.05 29.18 2.69
CA GLY A 211 22.24 29.77 3.76
C GLY A 211 20.75 29.97 3.42
N GLU A 212 20.07 30.92 4.07
CA GLU A 212 18.63 31.18 3.88
C GLU A 212 18.22 31.58 2.45
N ARG A 213 19.18 31.96 1.59
CA ARG A 213 18.93 32.20 0.17
C ARG A 213 18.79 30.87 -0.58
N GLY A 214 19.70 29.92 -0.32
CA GLY A 214 19.60 28.56 -0.85
C GLY A 214 18.29 27.87 -0.48
N ARG A 215 17.77 28.04 0.74
CA ARG A 215 16.48 27.43 1.12
C ARG A 215 15.31 27.85 0.21
N ARG A 216 15.26 29.12 -0.23
CA ARG A 216 14.19 29.62 -1.14
C ARG A 216 14.37 29.11 -2.57
N ASP A 217 15.60 29.06 -3.04
CA ASP A 217 15.94 28.65 -4.41
C ASP A 217 15.83 27.12 -4.59
N ALA A 218 16.17 26.33 -3.58
CA ALA A 218 15.94 24.87 -3.57
C ALA A 218 14.44 24.52 -3.63
N THR A 219 13.60 25.33 -2.97
CA THR A 219 12.14 25.18 -3.02
C THR A 219 11.57 25.59 -4.40
N ALA A 220 12.23 26.52 -5.10
CA ALA A 220 11.86 26.95 -6.45
C ALA A 220 12.34 25.97 -7.55
N HIS A 221 13.50 25.33 -7.36
CA HIS A 221 14.08 24.38 -8.32
C HIS A 221 13.38 23.02 -8.39
N SER A 222 12.58 22.65 -7.36
CA SER A 222 11.75 21.44 -7.38
C SER A 222 10.72 21.41 -8.52
N GLY A 223 10.45 22.55 -9.18
CA GLY A 223 9.56 22.65 -10.34
C GLY A 223 10.26 22.74 -11.71
N MET A 224 11.60 22.62 -11.76
CA MET A 224 12.36 22.98 -12.97
C MET A 224 13.53 22.03 -13.29
N LEU A 225 13.38 20.73 -13.00
CA LEU A 225 14.27 19.68 -13.52
C LEU A 225 13.66 18.96 -14.73
N GLU A 226 12.92 19.69 -15.57
CA GLU A 226 12.83 19.40 -17.01
C GLU A 226 13.74 20.40 -17.74
N GLY A 227 14.94 19.98 -18.14
CA GLY A 227 15.67 20.68 -19.20
C GLY A 227 17.04 21.27 -18.88
N VAL A 228 17.93 20.57 -18.17
CA VAL A 228 19.37 20.88 -18.24
C VAL A 228 20.14 19.69 -18.82
N SER A 229 20.90 20.00 -19.87
CA SER A 229 21.48 19.14 -20.88
C SER A 229 22.67 18.29 -20.42
N LEU A 230 22.68 17.06 -20.95
CA LEU A 230 23.67 15.99 -20.85
C LEU A 230 24.99 16.32 -21.58
N ASP A 231 25.81 17.27 -21.11
CA ASP A 231 27.12 17.51 -21.76
C ASP A 231 28.34 17.55 -20.83
N GLU A 232 28.17 17.35 -19.52
CA GLU A 232 29.32 17.18 -18.61
C GLU A 232 29.13 15.93 -17.76
N ILE A 233 29.92 14.90 -18.10
CA ILE A 233 30.46 13.79 -17.29
C ILE A 233 30.44 12.52 -18.16
N GLU A 234 31.34 12.47 -19.15
CA GLU A 234 31.97 11.22 -19.57
C GLU A 234 33.28 11.05 -18.80
N LEU A 235 33.67 9.79 -18.62
CA LEU A 235 34.92 9.25 -18.03
C LEU A 235 34.93 9.02 -16.50
N SER A 236 34.38 7.87 -16.09
CA SER A 236 35.24 6.74 -15.73
C SER A 236 34.47 5.42 -15.78
N GLU A 237 35.12 4.42 -16.35
CA GLU A 237 34.61 3.15 -16.86
C GLU A 237 33.86 2.24 -15.87
N GLY A 238 32.81 1.58 -16.38
CA GLY A 238 32.85 0.14 -16.56
C GLY A 238 32.71 -0.75 -15.33
N SER A 239 31.48 -1.17 -15.04
CA SER A 239 31.22 -2.57 -14.66
C SER A 239 29.89 -3.00 -15.26
N GLU A 240 29.96 -4.03 -16.10
CA GLU A 240 28.88 -4.57 -16.91
C GLU A 240 27.61 -4.90 -16.10
N ARG A 241 26.47 -4.40 -16.58
CA ARG A 241 25.15 -4.95 -16.28
C ARG A 241 25.09 -6.39 -16.78
N LYS A 242 25.17 -7.37 -15.88
CA LYS A 242 24.59 -8.69 -16.15
C LYS A 242 23.11 -8.66 -15.79
N MET A 243 22.30 -8.59 -16.84
CA MET A 243 20.89 -8.93 -16.84
C MET A 243 20.77 -10.41 -16.44
N VAL A 244 20.55 -10.70 -15.16
CA VAL A 244 20.19 -12.05 -14.73
C VAL A 244 18.69 -12.18 -14.96
N GLN A 245 18.36 -13.00 -15.96
CA GLN A 245 17.00 -13.45 -16.25
C GLN A 245 16.37 -14.05 -14.98
N PRO A 246 15.08 -13.81 -14.72
CA PRO A 246 14.39 -14.48 -13.63
C PRO A 246 14.33 -15.98 -13.94
N ILE A 247 14.92 -16.79 -13.06
CA ILE A 247 14.71 -18.23 -13.04
C ILE A 247 13.23 -18.44 -12.73
N ILE A 248 12.49 -18.83 -13.77
CA ILE A 248 11.19 -19.47 -13.64
C ILE A 248 11.47 -20.80 -12.93
N ALA A 249 11.12 -20.89 -11.66
CA ALA A 249 10.97 -22.16 -10.98
C ALA A 249 9.49 -22.53 -11.04
N ASP A 250 9.23 -23.58 -11.82
CA ASP A 250 7.93 -24.16 -12.09
C ASP A 250 7.15 -24.48 -10.81
N LEU A 251 5.96 -23.89 -10.74
CA LEU A 251 4.84 -24.43 -10.01
C LEU A 251 4.30 -25.62 -10.81
N ASN A 252 4.86 -26.82 -10.61
CA ASN A 252 4.18 -28.04 -11.03
C ASN A 252 3.08 -28.38 -10.02
N LEU A 253 1.84 -28.16 -10.48
CA LEU A 253 0.63 -28.81 -9.99
C LEU A 253 0.80 -30.34 -9.98
N VAL A 254 0.54 -30.94 -8.82
CA VAL A 254 -0.43 -32.04 -8.65
C VAL A 254 -1.24 -31.73 -7.40
#